data_AF-A0A2E5FXR6-F1
#
_entry.id   AF-A0A2E5FXR6-F1
#
_cell.length_a   1.000
_cell.length_b   1.000
_cell.length_c   1.000
_cell.angle_alpha   90.00
_cell.angle_beta   90.00
_cell.angle_gamma   90.00
#
_symmetry.space_group_name_H-M   'P 1'
#
loop_
_entity.id
_entity.type
_entity.pdbx_description
1 polymer ?
#
loop_
_entity_poly.entity_id
_entity_poly.type
_entity_poly.pdbx_seq_one_letter_code
_entity_poly.pdbx_strand_id
1 'polypeptide(L)'
;MTGQPITAAARCIAHIQPAHWQAADRGLVAKILSEFTHEGLFEPVALGDEVYALTSDDGTRSYRFSARRFALWHWDIRPESVVCTDHDSPAPVDAARLLIDFRDTLGMADGVLSLYLEEIASTRYSAAYKRANAHLKAADFPGADFQAIEAAMTEGHPAFVANNGRMGFSGSDFLAFAPEAATPIRLIWVAAHRSRLSVAAAADRTIEGHLASELDACTRERFAHQLSEQGLDGDAYLYMPVHPWQWQNKLVFAFADELASGHL
;
A
#
# COMPACT_ATOMS: atom_id res chain seq x y z
N MET A 1 -16.14 -35.75 14.34
CA MET A 1 -15.89 -35.04 13.07
C MET A 1 -15.91 -33.56 13.38
N THR A 2 -14.74 -33.05 13.73
CA THR A 2 -14.48 -31.64 14.04
C THR A 2 -14.60 -30.84 12.75
N GLY A 3 -15.56 -29.92 12.69
CA GLY A 3 -15.67 -28.98 11.59
C GLY A 3 -14.36 -28.22 11.46
N GLN A 4 -13.69 -28.36 10.31
CA GLN A 4 -12.54 -27.52 10.01
C GLN A 4 -12.98 -26.06 10.12
N PRO A 5 -12.27 -25.22 10.89
CA PRO A 5 -12.61 -23.81 10.99
C PRO A 5 -12.46 -23.19 9.59
N ILE A 6 -13.40 -22.33 9.22
CA ILE A 6 -13.32 -21.48 8.02
C ILE A 6 -11.93 -20.83 8.04
N THR A 7 -11.06 -21.26 7.12
CA THR A 7 -9.62 -21.02 7.16
C THR A 7 -9.33 -19.52 6.96
N ALA A 8 -8.18 -19.06 7.45
CA ALA A 8 -7.68 -17.68 7.34
C ALA A 8 -7.79 -17.05 5.93
N ALA A 9 -7.99 -17.86 4.89
CA ALA A 9 -8.15 -17.46 3.49
C ALA A 9 -9.41 -16.63 3.18
N ALA A 10 -10.55 -16.85 3.84
CA ALA A 10 -11.80 -16.17 3.46
C ALA A 10 -11.81 -14.67 3.82
N ARG A 11 -11.18 -14.30 4.94
CA ARG A 11 -11.11 -12.89 5.39
C ARG A 11 -10.32 -12.02 4.42
N CYS A 12 -9.27 -12.59 3.81
CA CYS A 12 -8.43 -11.90 2.83
C CYS A 12 -9.17 -11.52 1.55
N ILE A 13 -10.36 -12.08 1.30
CA ILE A 13 -11.14 -11.78 0.09
C ILE A 13 -12.55 -11.25 0.39
N ALA A 14 -12.91 -11.07 1.67
CA ALA A 14 -14.27 -10.69 2.06
C ALA A 14 -14.75 -9.36 1.45
N HIS A 15 -13.83 -8.42 1.24
CA HIS A 15 -14.08 -7.10 0.64
C HIS A 15 -14.15 -7.12 -0.90
N ILE A 16 -13.77 -8.24 -1.54
CA ILE A 16 -13.81 -8.38 -3.00
C ILE A 16 -15.25 -8.68 -3.42
N GLN A 17 -16.06 -7.63 -3.48
CA GLN A 17 -17.45 -7.68 -3.98
C GLN A 17 -17.52 -7.01 -5.35
N PRO A 18 -18.34 -7.52 -6.31
CA PRO A 18 -18.36 -7.00 -7.68
C PRO A 18 -18.54 -5.48 -7.79
N ALA A 19 -19.42 -4.89 -6.96
CA ALA A 19 -19.66 -3.44 -6.96
C ALA A 19 -18.43 -2.63 -6.50
N HIS A 20 -17.76 -3.06 -5.42
CA HIS A 20 -16.54 -2.39 -4.93
C HIS A 20 -15.37 -2.58 -5.90
N TRP A 21 -15.25 -3.77 -6.47
CA TRP A 21 -14.20 -4.14 -7.41
C TRP A 21 -14.30 -3.35 -8.72
N GLN A 22 -15.52 -3.19 -9.26
CA GLN A 22 -15.79 -2.38 -10.44
C GLN A 22 -15.58 -0.88 -10.17
N ALA A 23 -16.01 -0.38 -9.01
CA ALA A 23 -15.80 1.02 -8.64
C ALA A 23 -14.32 1.34 -8.38
N ALA A 24 -13.56 0.40 -7.83
CA ALA A 24 -12.11 0.51 -7.69
C ALA A 24 -11.41 0.60 -9.05
N ASP A 25 -11.79 -0.26 -10.01
CA ASP A 25 -11.25 -0.25 -11.36
C ASP A 25 -11.55 1.05 -12.11
N ARG A 26 -12.82 1.51 -12.08
CA ARG A 26 -13.20 2.76 -12.73
C ARG A 26 -12.44 3.95 -12.14
N GLY A 27 -12.27 3.99 -10.83
CA GLY A 27 -11.46 5.01 -10.16
C GLY A 27 -9.99 4.97 -10.59
N LEU A 28 -9.41 3.78 -10.63
CA LEU A 28 -8.00 3.62 -11.02
C LEU A 28 -7.77 3.92 -12.50
N VAL A 29 -8.68 3.51 -13.40
CA VAL A 29 -8.64 3.89 -14.82
C VAL A 29 -8.79 5.39 -14.98
N ALA A 30 -9.72 6.05 -14.29
CA ALA A 30 -9.84 7.50 -14.34
C ALA A 30 -8.56 8.20 -13.89
N LYS A 31 -7.91 7.70 -12.83
CA LYS A 31 -6.61 8.19 -12.37
C LYS A 31 -5.50 7.98 -13.40
N ILE A 32 -5.40 6.79 -13.99
CA ILE A 32 -4.44 6.50 -15.07
C ILE A 32 -4.63 7.49 -16.22
N LEU A 33 -5.87 7.63 -16.70
CA LEU A 33 -6.20 8.55 -17.79
C LEU A 33 -5.86 10.00 -17.43
N SER A 34 -6.15 10.45 -16.20
CA SER A 34 -5.83 11.80 -15.73
C SER A 34 -4.33 12.04 -15.69
N GLU A 35 -3.62 11.24 -14.91
CA GLU A 35 -2.21 11.48 -14.59
C GLU A 35 -1.31 11.20 -15.80
N PHE A 36 -1.59 10.17 -16.60
CA PHE A 36 -0.81 9.91 -17.81
C PHE A 36 -1.07 10.94 -18.91
N THR A 37 -2.27 11.52 -18.97
CA THR A 37 -2.50 12.68 -19.86
C THR A 37 -1.80 13.92 -19.34
N HIS A 38 -1.79 14.15 -18.02
CA HIS A 38 -1.06 15.25 -17.39
C HIS A 38 0.45 15.16 -17.70
N GLU A 39 1.03 13.96 -17.64
CA GLU A 39 2.45 13.70 -17.95
C GLU A 39 2.78 13.68 -19.46
N GLY A 40 1.77 13.80 -20.32
CA GLY A 40 1.95 13.76 -21.78
C GLY A 40 2.23 12.37 -22.34
N LEU A 41 1.97 11.30 -21.57
CA LEU A 41 2.04 9.92 -22.02
C LEU A 41 0.82 9.53 -22.85
N PHE A 42 -0.33 10.11 -22.52
CA PHE A 42 -1.58 9.96 -23.27
C PHE A 42 -2.01 11.27 -23.92
N GLU A 43 -2.56 11.17 -25.12
CA GLU A 43 -3.10 12.31 -25.89
C GLU A 43 -4.57 12.05 -26.28
N PRO A 44 -5.54 12.26 -25.37
CA PRO A 44 -6.94 12.00 -25.65
C PRO A 44 -7.50 12.91 -26.76
N VAL A 45 -8.23 12.32 -27.70
CA VAL A 45 -8.91 13.04 -28.79
C VAL A 45 -10.25 13.58 -28.29
N ALA A 46 -10.50 14.88 -28.51
CA ALA A 46 -11.77 15.50 -28.16
C ALA A 46 -12.90 15.06 -29.11
N LEU A 47 -14.05 14.66 -28.55
CA LEU A 47 -15.26 14.27 -29.27
C LEU A 47 -16.38 15.33 -29.20
N GLY A 48 -16.16 16.43 -28.48
CA GLY A 48 -17.17 17.46 -28.18
C GLY A 48 -17.75 17.34 -26.77
N ASP A 49 -18.34 18.43 -26.26
CA ASP A 49 -19.05 18.48 -24.96
C ASP A 49 -18.25 17.94 -23.75
N GLU A 50 -16.97 18.33 -23.62
CA GLU A 50 -16.06 17.83 -22.56
C GLU A 50 -15.86 16.31 -22.58
N VAL A 51 -16.14 15.65 -23.71
CA VAL A 51 -15.93 14.22 -23.92
C VAL A 51 -14.68 13.96 -24.75
N TYR A 52 -13.91 12.96 -24.34
CA TYR A 52 -12.64 12.58 -24.94
C TYR A 52 -12.58 11.07 -25.15
N ALA A 53 -11.69 10.62 -26.03
CA ALA A 53 -11.39 9.22 -26.23
C ALA A 53 -9.90 8.95 -26.43
N LEU A 54 -9.47 7.76 -26.00
CA LEU A 54 -8.18 7.16 -26.35
C LEU A 54 -8.43 5.82 -27.03
N THR A 55 -7.67 5.56 -28.09
CA THR A 55 -7.69 4.29 -28.83
C THR A 55 -6.42 3.52 -28.53
N SER A 56 -6.52 2.22 -28.25
CA SER A 56 -5.40 1.33 -27.93
C SER A 56 -4.36 1.24 -29.05
N ASP A 57 -3.16 0.75 -28.71
CA ASP A 57 -2.03 0.61 -29.64
C ASP A 57 -2.38 -0.23 -30.88
N ASP A 58 -3.25 -1.25 -30.71
CA ASP A 58 -3.71 -2.13 -31.79
C ASP A 58 -4.96 -1.63 -32.52
N GLY A 59 -5.53 -0.50 -32.11
CA GLY A 59 -6.72 0.09 -32.71
C GLY A 59 -8.04 -0.61 -32.35
N THR A 60 -8.03 -1.67 -31.54
CA THR A 60 -9.23 -2.50 -31.30
C THR A 60 -10.10 -2.00 -30.15
N ARG A 61 -9.50 -1.31 -29.17
CA ARG A 61 -10.20 -0.80 -27.99
C ARG A 61 -10.24 0.72 -27.97
N SER A 62 -11.36 1.24 -27.46
CA SER A 62 -11.56 2.67 -27.26
C SER A 62 -12.06 2.94 -25.85
N TYR A 63 -11.39 3.86 -25.16
CA TYR A 63 -11.74 4.36 -23.84
C TYR A 63 -12.31 5.76 -23.98
N ARG A 64 -13.60 5.93 -23.71
CA ARG A 64 -14.29 7.23 -23.77
C ARG A 64 -14.65 7.71 -22.37
N PHE A 65 -14.48 9.00 -22.10
CA PHE A 65 -14.71 9.58 -20.78
C PHE A 65 -15.01 11.08 -20.86
N SER A 66 -15.66 11.61 -19.83
CA SER A 66 -15.88 13.05 -19.65
C SER A 66 -14.83 13.63 -18.71
N ALA A 67 -14.26 14.78 -19.09
CA ALA A 67 -13.21 15.43 -18.31
C ALA A 67 -13.32 16.95 -18.32
N ARG A 68 -13.08 17.58 -17.17
CA ARG A 68 -12.86 19.02 -17.07
C ARG A 68 -11.38 19.31 -16.99
N ARG A 69 -10.94 20.35 -17.71
CA ARG A 69 -9.53 20.75 -17.74
C ARG A 69 -9.32 21.97 -16.84
N PHE A 70 -8.32 21.90 -15.98
CA PHE A 70 -7.95 22.96 -15.05
C PHE A 70 -6.53 23.47 -15.32
N ALA A 71 -6.09 24.44 -14.51
CA ALA A 71 -4.71 24.90 -14.51
C ALA A 71 -3.73 23.74 -14.27
N LEU A 72 -2.45 23.97 -14.60
CA LEU A 72 -1.39 22.96 -14.49
C LEU A 72 -1.68 21.69 -15.30
N TRP A 73 -2.43 21.78 -16.40
CA TRP A 73 -2.77 20.63 -17.24
C TRP A 73 -3.45 19.49 -16.47
N HIS A 74 -4.25 19.82 -15.45
CA HIS A 74 -4.99 18.84 -14.67
C HIS A 74 -6.29 18.42 -15.39
N TRP A 75 -6.54 17.12 -15.44
CA TRP A 75 -7.70 16.50 -16.06
C TRP A 75 -8.60 15.87 -14.99
N ASP A 76 -9.65 16.59 -14.59
CA ASP A 76 -10.66 16.07 -13.67
C ASP A 76 -11.63 15.15 -14.43
N ILE A 77 -11.31 13.86 -14.42
CA ILE A 77 -12.09 12.81 -15.09
C ILE A 77 -13.11 12.23 -14.12
N ARG A 78 -14.38 12.19 -14.54
CA ARG A 78 -15.47 11.56 -13.77
C ARG A 78 -15.41 10.03 -13.92
N PRO A 79 -15.11 9.25 -12.86
CA PRO A 79 -14.93 7.80 -12.98
C PRO A 79 -16.15 7.05 -13.55
N GLU A 80 -17.36 7.51 -13.22
CA GLU A 80 -18.62 6.95 -13.72
C GLU A 80 -18.85 7.19 -15.22
N SER A 81 -18.17 8.17 -15.81
CA SER A 81 -18.27 8.48 -17.25
C SER A 81 -17.40 7.60 -18.13
N VAL A 82 -16.42 6.89 -17.54
CA VAL A 82 -15.48 6.06 -18.28
C VAL A 82 -16.22 4.86 -18.87
N VAL A 83 -16.12 4.67 -20.18
CA VAL A 83 -16.63 3.50 -20.89
C VAL A 83 -15.55 2.92 -21.79
N CYS A 84 -15.54 1.60 -21.94
CA CYS A 84 -14.62 0.89 -22.82
C CYS A 84 -15.44 0.12 -23.87
N THR A 85 -14.97 0.15 -25.11
CA THR A 85 -15.44 -0.73 -26.18
C THR A 85 -14.26 -1.53 -26.74
N ASP A 86 -14.54 -2.74 -27.18
CA ASP A 86 -13.61 -3.67 -27.84
C ASP A 86 -14.28 -4.15 -29.13
N HIS A 87 -13.69 -3.84 -30.29
CA HIS A 87 -14.31 -4.04 -31.61
C HIS A 87 -15.77 -3.53 -31.65
N ASP A 88 -15.98 -2.29 -31.21
CA ASP A 88 -17.28 -1.60 -31.08
C ASP A 88 -18.30 -2.24 -30.12
N SER A 89 -17.93 -3.31 -29.42
CA SER A 89 -18.79 -3.95 -28.42
C SER A 89 -18.45 -3.47 -27.00
N PRO A 90 -19.43 -3.26 -26.11
CA PRO A 90 -19.16 -2.87 -24.73
C PRO A 90 -18.21 -3.86 -24.02
N ALA A 91 -17.18 -3.33 -23.38
CA ALA A 91 -16.20 -4.09 -22.63
C ALA A 91 -16.09 -3.60 -21.18
N PRO A 92 -15.63 -4.45 -20.24
CA PRO A 92 -15.33 -4.02 -18.88
C PRO A 92 -14.25 -2.94 -18.84
N VAL A 93 -14.42 -1.96 -17.96
CA VAL A 93 -13.36 -1.01 -17.62
C VAL A 93 -12.42 -1.71 -16.64
N ASP A 94 -11.17 -1.94 -17.07
CA ASP A 94 -10.17 -2.69 -16.31
C ASP A 94 -8.82 -1.97 -16.38
N ALA A 95 -8.22 -1.68 -15.22
CA ALA A 95 -6.98 -0.91 -15.12
C ALA A 95 -5.75 -1.69 -15.62
N ALA A 96 -5.71 -3.00 -15.40
CA ALA A 96 -4.63 -3.85 -15.91
C ALA A 96 -4.72 -3.96 -17.43
N ARG A 97 -5.93 -4.15 -17.98
CA ARG A 97 -6.15 -4.21 -19.42
C ARG A 97 -5.77 -2.90 -20.12
N LEU A 98 -6.11 -1.76 -19.54
CA LEU A 98 -5.69 -0.45 -20.06
C LEU A 98 -4.16 -0.36 -20.21
N LEU A 99 -3.39 -0.79 -19.21
CA LEU A 99 -1.93 -0.74 -19.29
C LEU A 99 -1.37 -1.68 -20.36
N ILE A 100 -2.02 -2.81 -20.61
CA ILE A 100 -1.63 -3.74 -21.69
C ILE A 100 -2.02 -3.16 -23.06
N ASP A 101 -3.17 -2.50 -23.16
CA ASP A 101 -3.68 -1.87 -24.40
C ASP A 101 -2.80 -0.72 -24.88
N PHE A 102 -2.05 -0.10 -23.97
CA PHE A 102 -1.16 1.03 -24.24
C PHE A 102 0.30 0.71 -23.92
N ARG A 103 0.70 -0.57 -23.90
CA ARG A 103 2.07 -0.99 -23.56
C ARG A 103 3.13 -0.28 -24.41
N ASP A 104 2.90 -0.18 -25.72
CA ASP A 104 3.85 0.39 -26.66
C ASP A 104 3.86 1.91 -26.56
N THR A 105 2.68 2.54 -26.44
CA THR A 105 2.57 3.99 -26.15
C THR A 105 3.30 4.38 -24.86
N LEU A 106 3.19 3.55 -23.82
CA LEU A 106 3.85 3.78 -22.52
C LEU A 106 5.34 3.37 -22.51
N GLY A 107 5.85 2.78 -23.60
CA GLY A 107 7.25 2.34 -23.70
C GLY A 107 7.63 1.26 -22.68
N MET A 108 6.68 0.43 -22.24
CA MET A 108 6.91 -0.56 -21.18
C MET A 108 7.49 -1.86 -21.76
N ALA A 109 8.69 -2.21 -21.32
CA ALA A 109 9.24 -3.55 -21.55
C ALA A 109 8.47 -4.62 -20.74
N ASP A 110 8.44 -5.87 -21.21
CA ASP A 110 7.60 -6.94 -20.62
C ASP A 110 7.86 -7.19 -19.12
N GLY A 111 9.13 -7.13 -18.70
CA GLY A 111 9.49 -7.29 -17.29
C GLY A 111 8.96 -6.15 -16.42
N VAL A 112 8.96 -4.91 -16.94
CA VAL A 112 8.44 -3.74 -16.24
C VAL A 112 6.93 -3.78 -16.18
N LEU A 113 6.27 -4.11 -17.30
CA LEU A 113 4.81 -4.25 -17.36
C LEU A 113 4.34 -5.31 -16.36
N SER A 114 5.02 -6.46 -16.29
CA SER A 114 4.65 -7.54 -15.37
C SER A 114 4.68 -7.09 -13.90
N LEU A 115 5.75 -6.40 -13.48
CA LEU A 115 5.85 -5.86 -12.13
C LEU A 115 4.79 -4.78 -11.86
N TYR A 116 4.59 -3.88 -12.83
CA TYR A 116 3.64 -2.79 -12.68
C TYR A 116 2.19 -3.29 -12.60
N LEU A 117 1.84 -4.35 -13.35
CA LEU A 117 0.54 -5.01 -13.26
C LEU A 117 0.31 -5.63 -11.86
N GLU A 118 1.37 -6.14 -11.22
CA GLU A 118 1.29 -6.64 -9.84
C GLU A 118 1.00 -5.50 -8.84
N GLU A 119 1.68 -4.36 -8.99
CA GLU A 119 1.44 -3.18 -8.16
C GLU A 119 0.03 -2.60 -8.36
N ILE A 120 -0.48 -2.64 -9.59
CA ILE A 120 -1.85 -2.21 -9.95
C ILE A 120 -2.89 -3.15 -9.35
N ALA A 121 -2.66 -4.46 -9.42
CA ALA A 121 -3.54 -5.44 -8.79
C ALA A 121 -3.64 -5.22 -7.28
N SER A 122 -2.51 -4.97 -6.61
CA SER A 122 -2.49 -4.69 -5.17
C SER A 122 -3.10 -3.34 -4.82
N THR A 123 -2.86 -2.30 -5.63
CA THR A 123 -3.49 -0.98 -5.49
C THR A 123 -5.02 -1.09 -5.62
N ARG A 124 -5.51 -1.87 -6.58
CA ARG A 124 -6.93 -2.15 -6.76
C ARG A 124 -7.53 -2.92 -5.58
N TYR A 125 -6.81 -3.91 -5.07
CA TYR A 125 -7.20 -4.66 -3.87
C TYR A 125 -7.36 -3.73 -2.65
N SER A 126 -6.38 -2.86 -2.41
CA SER A 126 -6.47 -1.81 -1.38
C SER A 126 -7.66 -0.88 -1.60
N ALA A 127 -7.89 -0.40 -2.82
CA ALA A 127 -9.01 0.47 -3.13
C ALA A 127 -10.37 -0.21 -2.87
N ALA A 128 -10.52 -1.48 -3.22
CA ALA A 128 -11.71 -2.27 -2.91
C ALA A 128 -11.89 -2.45 -1.39
N TYR A 129 -10.81 -2.73 -0.65
CA TYR A 129 -10.84 -2.82 0.80
C TYR A 129 -11.31 -1.52 1.46
N LYS A 130 -10.73 -0.38 1.06
CA LYS A 130 -11.09 0.94 1.59
C LYS A 130 -12.55 1.29 1.30
N ARG A 131 -13.07 0.93 0.12
CA ARG A 131 -14.48 1.11 -0.24
C ARG A 131 -15.42 0.25 0.61
N ALA A 132 -15.06 -1.02 0.82
CA ALA A 132 -15.87 -1.94 1.62
C ALA A 132 -15.89 -1.58 3.12
N ASN A 133 -14.84 -0.92 3.62
CA ASN A 133 -14.67 -0.58 5.04
C ASN A 133 -14.74 0.93 5.32
N ALA A 134 -15.27 1.71 4.37
CA ALA A 134 -15.44 3.15 4.54
C ALA A 134 -16.49 3.44 5.63
N HIS A 135 -16.03 4.05 6.72
CA HIS A 135 -16.87 4.31 7.90
C HIS A 135 -16.97 5.80 8.25
N LEU A 136 -16.10 6.65 7.70
CA LEU A 136 -16.18 8.12 7.82
C LEU A 136 -16.52 8.75 6.47
N LYS A 137 -17.35 9.79 6.51
CA LYS A 137 -17.60 10.71 5.40
C LYS A 137 -16.85 12.01 5.65
N ALA A 138 -16.67 12.81 4.60
CA ALA A 138 -16.00 14.11 4.70
C ALA A 138 -16.61 15.04 5.78
N ALA A 139 -17.94 14.96 5.99
CA ALA A 139 -18.63 15.74 7.01
C ALA A 139 -18.28 15.34 8.46
N ASP A 140 -17.77 14.13 8.67
CA ASP A 140 -17.42 13.61 10.00
C ASP A 140 -16.01 14.05 10.42
N PHE A 141 -15.15 14.44 9.48
CA PHE A 141 -13.73 14.72 9.71
C PHE A 141 -13.46 15.82 10.74
N PRO A 142 -14.20 16.95 10.78
CA PRO A 142 -13.95 18.00 11.77
C PRO A 142 -14.10 17.54 13.23
N GLY A 143 -14.83 16.45 13.49
CA GLY A 143 -15.03 15.89 14.82
C GLY A 143 -14.32 14.55 15.07
N ALA A 144 -13.59 14.03 14.09
CA ALA A 144 -12.91 12.74 14.20
C ALA A 144 -11.56 12.87 14.92
N ASP A 145 -11.16 11.80 15.62
CA ASP A 145 -9.83 11.69 16.20
C ASP A 145 -8.73 11.64 15.12
N PHE A 146 -7.53 12.10 15.47
CA PHE A 146 -6.38 12.11 14.56
C PHE A 146 -6.10 10.75 13.91
N GLN A 147 -6.10 9.66 14.67
CA GLN A 147 -5.83 8.32 14.13
C GLN A 147 -7.00 7.79 13.30
N ALA A 148 -8.23 8.21 13.60
CA ALA A 148 -9.40 7.87 12.80
C ALA A 148 -9.35 8.56 11.43
N ILE A 149 -8.90 9.81 11.36
CA ILE A 149 -8.67 10.52 10.10
C ILE A 149 -7.56 9.83 9.30
N GLU A 150 -6.42 9.55 9.93
CA GLU A 150 -5.27 8.88 9.28
C GLU A 150 -5.67 7.54 8.64
N ALA A 151 -6.38 6.69 9.39
CA ALA A 151 -6.85 5.40 8.90
C ALA A 151 -7.95 5.49 7.82
N ALA A 152 -8.71 6.59 7.79
CA ALA A 152 -9.79 6.78 6.83
C ALA A 152 -9.32 7.37 5.49
N MET A 153 -8.04 7.71 5.33
CA MET A 153 -7.50 8.20 4.06
C MET A 153 -7.64 7.15 2.95
N THR A 154 -8.17 7.58 1.79
CA THR A 154 -8.50 6.66 0.69
C THR A 154 -7.57 6.73 -0.50
N GLU A 155 -6.93 7.86 -0.77
CA GLU A 155 -6.22 8.07 -2.04
C GLU A 155 -4.78 7.55 -2.01
N GLY A 156 -4.04 7.81 -0.93
CA GLY A 156 -2.58 7.71 -0.94
C GLY A 156 -1.95 8.90 -1.68
N HIS A 157 -0.84 8.68 -2.38
CA HIS A 157 -0.22 9.75 -3.17
C HIS A 157 -1.11 10.15 -4.35
N PRO A 158 -1.41 11.44 -4.56
CA PRO A 158 -2.37 11.87 -5.58
C PRO A 158 -1.88 11.65 -7.02
N ALA A 159 -0.58 11.83 -7.30
CA ALA A 159 -0.04 11.65 -8.66
C ALA A 159 0.28 10.19 -9.04
N PHE A 160 0.98 9.43 -8.17
CA PHE A 160 1.31 8.04 -8.51
C PHE A 160 0.04 7.18 -8.66
N VAL A 161 -0.08 6.50 -9.80
CA VAL A 161 -1.17 5.56 -10.06
C VAL A 161 -1.02 4.32 -9.18
N ALA A 162 0.10 3.60 -9.31
CA ALA A 162 0.40 2.41 -8.52
C ALA A 162 0.94 2.79 -7.14
N ASN A 163 0.16 3.52 -6.34
CA ASN A 163 0.60 4.13 -5.07
C ASN A 163 0.36 3.25 -3.83
N ASN A 164 -0.26 2.08 -4.00
CA ASN A 164 -0.68 1.20 -2.93
C ASN A 164 -0.26 -0.25 -3.19
N GLY A 165 0.89 -0.45 -3.84
CA GLY A 165 1.42 -1.77 -4.20
C GLY A 165 1.76 -2.69 -3.01
N ARG A 166 2.49 -2.18 -1.99
CA ARG A 166 2.89 -2.95 -0.77
C ARG A 166 3.42 -4.35 -1.12
N MET A 167 4.28 -4.40 -2.14
CA MET A 167 4.84 -5.65 -2.65
C MET A 167 5.54 -6.43 -1.54
N GLY A 168 5.20 -7.72 -1.41
CA GLY A 168 5.67 -8.60 -0.35
C GLY A 168 4.69 -8.83 0.80
N PHE A 169 3.59 -8.08 0.90
CA PHE A 169 2.49 -8.43 1.80
C PHE A 169 1.64 -9.56 1.22
N SER A 170 1.45 -10.61 2.00
CA SER A 170 0.33 -11.56 1.78
C SER A 170 -1.01 -10.88 2.12
N GLY A 171 -2.13 -11.53 1.77
CA GLY A 171 -3.45 -11.03 2.18
C GLY A 171 -3.62 -10.93 3.71
N SER A 172 -2.96 -11.81 4.47
CA SER A 172 -2.96 -11.74 5.94
C SER A 172 -2.12 -10.57 6.44
N ASP A 173 -0.96 -10.32 5.82
CA ASP A 173 -0.10 -9.18 6.14
C ASP A 173 -0.80 -7.85 5.85
N PHE A 174 -1.54 -7.78 4.74
CA PHE A 174 -2.34 -6.59 4.43
C PHE A 174 -3.33 -6.29 5.55
N LEU A 175 -4.12 -7.26 6.00
CA LEU A 175 -5.09 -7.03 7.08
C LEU A 175 -4.41 -6.70 8.42
N ALA A 176 -3.19 -7.19 8.65
CA ALA A 176 -2.46 -6.95 9.89
C ALA A 176 -1.71 -5.62 9.90
N PHE A 177 -1.21 -5.15 8.76
CA PHE A 177 -0.19 -4.11 8.69
C PHE A 177 -0.50 -2.97 7.73
N ALA A 178 -1.48 -3.10 6.82
CA ALA A 178 -1.86 -1.98 5.97
C ALA A 178 -2.52 -0.88 6.82
N PRO A 179 -2.15 0.40 6.65
CA PRO A 179 -2.68 1.50 7.47
C PRO A 179 -4.20 1.60 7.38
N GLU A 180 -4.78 1.36 6.19
CA GLU A 180 -6.22 1.39 5.99
C GLU A 180 -6.98 0.27 6.72
N ALA A 181 -6.31 -0.79 7.17
CA ALA A 181 -6.92 -1.84 7.98
C ALA A 181 -7.00 -1.44 9.46
N ALA A 182 -6.21 -0.45 9.89
CA ALA A 182 -6.16 0.08 11.26
C ALA A 182 -6.04 -1.00 12.36
N THR A 183 -5.41 -2.13 12.03
CA THR A 183 -5.19 -3.22 12.99
C THR A 183 -4.08 -2.82 13.97
N PRO A 184 -4.27 -2.94 15.29
CA PRO A 184 -3.22 -2.66 16.25
C PRO A 184 -1.99 -3.56 16.05
N ILE A 185 -0.82 -2.95 15.94
CA ILE A 185 0.45 -3.65 15.77
C ILE A 185 1.22 -3.62 17.10
N ARG A 186 1.72 -4.79 17.52
CA ARG A 186 2.70 -4.89 18.60
C ARG A 186 4.08 -5.10 17.99
N LEU A 187 5.01 -4.19 18.27
CA LEU A 187 6.38 -4.30 17.79
C LEU A 187 7.11 -5.46 18.49
N ILE A 188 8.04 -6.07 17.75
CA ILE A 188 9.01 -7.01 18.32
C ILE A 188 10.16 -6.17 18.86
N TRP A 189 10.65 -6.51 20.05
CA TRP A 189 11.83 -5.88 20.62
C TRP A 189 12.98 -6.87 20.58
N VAL A 190 14.12 -6.44 20.03
CA VAL A 190 15.36 -7.22 19.94
C VAL A 190 16.47 -6.51 20.70
N ALA A 191 17.47 -7.26 21.16
CA ALA A 191 18.67 -6.72 21.75
C ALA A 191 19.79 -6.78 20.72
N ALA A 192 20.19 -5.64 20.18
CA ALA A 192 21.26 -5.55 19.20
C ALA A 192 22.58 -5.17 19.87
N HIS A 193 23.64 -5.90 19.56
CA HIS A 193 24.95 -5.69 20.16
C HIS A 193 25.57 -4.37 19.67
N ARG A 194 26.16 -3.60 20.59
CA ARG A 194 26.69 -2.25 20.31
C ARG A 194 27.76 -2.22 19.23
N SER A 195 28.49 -3.31 19.00
CA SER A 195 29.48 -3.39 17.90
C SER A 195 28.85 -3.36 16.49
N ARG A 196 27.53 -3.60 16.39
CA ARG A 196 26.77 -3.59 15.14
C ARG A 196 25.86 -2.37 14.98
N LEU A 197 25.84 -1.50 15.99
CA LEU A 197 24.93 -0.37 16.03
C LEU A 197 25.67 0.94 15.77
N SER A 198 25.02 1.80 15.00
CA SER A 198 25.28 3.23 15.02
C SER A 198 24.04 3.91 15.57
N VAL A 199 24.22 4.77 16.56
CA VAL A 199 23.10 5.40 17.28
C VAL A 199 23.28 6.90 17.28
N ALA A 200 22.20 7.61 17.00
CA ALA A 200 22.15 9.07 17.02
C ALA A 200 20.95 9.53 17.83
N ALA A 201 21.14 10.57 18.63
CA ALA A 201 20.09 11.25 19.37
C ALA A 201 20.21 12.77 19.14
N ALA A 202 19.10 13.48 19.32
CA ALA A 202 19.12 14.93 19.37
C ALA A 202 19.98 15.42 20.56
N ALA A 203 20.54 16.62 20.45
CA ALA A 203 21.50 17.14 21.44
C ALA A 203 20.93 17.29 22.86
N ASP A 204 19.61 17.39 22.99
CA ASP A 204 18.88 17.49 24.25
C ASP A 204 18.39 16.12 24.79
N ARG A 205 18.81 15.01 24.17
CA ARG A 205 18.33 13.66 24.50
C ARG A 205 19.48 12.66 24.63
N THR A 206 19.24 11.66 25.47
CA THR A 206 20.08 10.47 25.62
C THR A 206 19.29 9.24 25.18
N ILE A 207 19.97 8.21 24.69
CA ILE A 207 19.33 6.95 24.28
C ILE A 207 18.71 6.23 25.47
N GLU A 208 19.40 6.25 26.61
CA GLU A 208 18.92 5.68 27.86
C GLU A 208 17.64 6.36 28.32
N GLY A 209 17.61 7.69 28.29
CA GLY A 209 16.42 8.50 28.59
C GLY A 209 15.28 8.26 27.62
N HIS A 210 15.56 8.10 26.32
CA HIS A 210 14.55 7.77 25.32
C HIS A 210 13.96 6.37 25.54
N LEU A 211 14.79 5.35 25.75
CA LEU A 211 14.30 4.01 26.05
C LEU A 211 13.48 3.96 27.35
N ALA A 212 13.85 4.75 28.36
CA ALA A 212 13.08 4.85 29.59
C ALA A 212 11.73 5.57 29.44
N SER A 213 11.56 6.44 28.43
CA SER A 213 10.27 7.06 28.12
C SER A 213 9.34 6.17 27.31
N GLU A 214 9.90 5.28 26.48
CA GLU A 214 9.13 4.36 25.62
C GLU A 214 8.83 3.01 26.30
N LEU A 215 9.73 2.53 27.18
CA LEU A 215 9.63 1.24 27.86
C LEU A 215 9.67 1.42 29.38
N ASP A 216 8.62 0.93 30.04
CA ASP A 216 8.54 0.95 31.50
C ASP A 216 9.68 0.14 32.16
N ALA A 217 9.93 0.43 33.44
CA ALA A 217 11.04 -0.18 34.19
C ALA A 217 10.92 -1.71 34.24
N CYS A 218 9.71 -2.25 34.44
CA CYS A 218 9.46 -3.69 34.50
C CYS A 218 9.83 -4.39 33.18
N THR A 219 9.50 -3.77 32.04
CA THR A 219 9.84 -4.28 30.72
C THR A 219 11.35 -4.26 30.49
N ARG A 220 12.03 -3.17 30.86
CA ARG A 220 13.49 -3.07 30.73
C ARG A 220 14.22 -4.06 31.64
N GLU A 221 13.76 -4.26 32.88
CA GLU A 221 14.28 -5.27 33.79
C GLU A 221 14.09 -6.68 33.24
N ARG A 222 12.92 -6.98 32.66
CA ARG A 222 12.67 -8.26 32.00
C ARG A 222 13.60 -8.51 30.82
N PHE A 223 13.86 -7.49 29.98
CA PHE A 223 14.81 -7.63 28.87
C PHE A 223 16.25 -7.84 29.37
N ALA A 224 16.68 -7.09 30.39
CA ALA A 224 17.99 -7.28 31.01
C ALA A 224 18.14 -8.67 31.62
N HIS A 225 17.11 -9.18 32.29
CA HIS A 225 17.09 -10.54 32.84
C HIS A 225 17.27 -11.59 31.73
N GLN A 226 16.55 -11.47 30.61
CA GLN A 226 16.67 -12.40 29.48
C GLN A 226 18.08 -12.44 28.87
N LEU A 227 18.80 -11.31 28.85
CA LEU A 227 20.21 -11.28 28.44
C LEU A 227 21.10 -11.98 29.47
N SER A 228 20.88 -11.69 30.76
CA SER A 228 21.68 -12.29 31.84
C SER A 228 21.52 -13.81 31.94
N GLU A 229 20.31 -14.35 31.68
CA GLU A 229 20.04 -15.79 31.64
C GLU A 229 20.81 -16.50 30.52
N GLN A 230 21.15 -15.76 29.46
CA GLN A 230 21.97 -16.23 28.34
C GLN A 230 23.47 -15.99 28.56
N GLY A 231 23.87 -15.46 29.72
CA GLY A 231 25.25 -15.13 30.04
C GLY A 231 25.80 -13.92 29.28
N LEU A 232 24.93 -13.08 28.72
CA LEU A 232 25.29 -11.89 27.96
C LEU A 232 25.42 -10.67 28.88
N ASP A 233 26.38 -9.80 28.56
CA ASP A 233 26.54 -8.51 29.23
C ASP A 233 25.50 -7.51 28.72
N GLY A 234 24.53 -7.14 29.56
CA GLY A 234 23.46 -6.22 29.20
C GLY A 234 23.95 -4.85 28.70
N ASP A 235 25.10 -4.37 29.20
CA ASP A 235 25.67 -3.08 28.78
C ASP A 235 26.24 -3.13 27.36
N ALA A 236 26.53 -4.33 26.84
CA ALA A 236 26.99 -4.53 25.48
C ALA A 236 25.86 -4.48 24.42
N TYR A 237 24.60 -4.34 24.84
CA TYR A 237 23.42 -4.33 23.96
C TYR A 237 22.60 -3.05 24.08
N LEU A 238 21.78 -2.81 23.05
CA LEU A 238 20.70 -1.82 23.06
C LEU A 238 19.42 -2.44 22.52
N TYR A 239 18.28 -1.97 23.01
CA TYR A 239 16.96 -2.45 22.57
C TYR A 239 16.50 -1.70 21.34
N MET A 240 16.06 -2.43 20.32
CA MET A 240 15.57 -1.88 19.06
C MET A 240 14.19 -2.46 18.74
N PRO A 241 13.20 -1.63 18.38
CA PRO A 241 11.92 -2.12 17.90
C PRO A 241 12.02 -2.56 16.44
N VAL A 242 11.33 -3.66 16.11
CA VAL A 242 11.29 -4.28 14.78
C VAL A 242 9.84 -4.55 14.42
N HIS A 243 9.47 -4.18 13.20
CA HIS A 243 8.15 -4.51 12.68
C HIS A 243 7.98 -6.04 12.54
N PRO A 244 6.86 -6.65 12.97
CA PRO A 244 6.67 -8.10 12.89
C PRO A 244 6.89 -8.70 11.50
N TRP A 245 6.39 -8.02 10.46
CA TRP A 245 6.65 -8.43 9.07
C TRP A 245 8.16 -8.46 8.74
N GLN A 246 8.93 -7.48 9.20
CA GLN A 246 10.37 -7.39 8.92
C GLN A 246 11.12 -8.52 9.63
N TRP A 247 10.75 -8.84 10.87
CA TRP A 247 11.30 -9.98 11.60
C TRP A 247 11.07 -11.28 10.82
N GLN A 248 9.80 -11.58 10.52
CA GLN A 248 9.39 -12.85 9.93
C GLN A 248 9.87 -13.05 8.49
N ASN A 249 9.94 -11.98 7.69
CA ASN A 249 10.20 -12.09 6.26
C ASN A 249 11.63 -11.70 5.86
N LYS A 250 12.36 -11.00 6.73
CA LYS A 250 13.71 -10.50 6.42
C LYS A 250 14.73 -10.90 7.46
N LEU A 251 14.59 -10.47 8.71
CA LEU A 251 15.69 -10.60 9.68
C LEU A 251 16.02 -12.05 10.02
N VAL A 252 15.02 -12.92 10.17
CA VAL A 252 15.27 -14.35 10.47
C VAL A 252 16.08 -15.08 9.39
N PHE A 253 16.14 -14.54 8.16
CA PHE A 253 16.89 -15.11 7.05
C PHE A 253 18.16 -14.31 6.75
N ALA A 254 18.01 -13.01 6.47
CA ALA A 254 19.09 -12.15 6.03
C ALA A 254 20.08 -11.81 7.15
N PHE A 255 19.66 -11.91 8.42
CA PHE A 255 20.48 -11.63 9.61
C PHE A 255 20.65 -12.90 10.46
N ALA A 256 20.48 -14.09 9.86
CA ALA A 256 20.63 -15.36 10.56
C ALA A 256 22.00 -15.51 11.22
N ASP A 257 23.07 -15.03 10.59
CA ASP A 257 24.42 -15.05 11.18
C ASP A 257 24.52 -14.15 12.43
N GLU A 258 23.87 -12.99 12.43
CA GLU A 258 23.85 -12.10 13.59
C GLU A 258 23.02 -12.69 14.74
N LEU A 259 21.89 -13.35 14.43
CA LEU A 259 21.11 -14.10 15.41
C LEU A 259 21.90 -15.28 15.99
N ALA A 260 22.60 -16.04 15.13
CA ALA A 260 23.38 -17.20 15.55
C ALA A 260 24.63 -16.84 16.36
N SER A 261 25.22 -15.68 16.10
CA SER A 261 26.37 -15.15 16.85
C SER A 261 25.98 -14.32 18.08
N GLY A 262 24.69 -14.12 18.33
CA GLY A 262 24.18 -13.36 19.46
C GLY A 262 24.39 -11.85 19.32
N HIS A 263 24.59 -11.33 18.12
CA HIS A 263 24.64 -9.88 17.87
C HIS A 263 23.24 -9.24 17.71
N LEU A 264 22.19 -10.06 17.58
CA LEU A 264 20.79 -9.63 17.48
C LEU A 264 19.87 -10.59 18.25
#